data_AF-A0A968HWN0-F1
#
_entry.id   AF-A0A968HWN0-F1
#
_cell.length_a   1.000
_cell.length_b   1.000
_cell.length_c   1.000
_cell.angle_alpha   90.00
_cell.angle_beta   90.00
_cell.angle_gamma   90.00
#
_symmetry.space_group_name_H-M   'P 1'
#
loop_
_entity.id
_entity.type
_entity.pdbx_description
1 polymer ?
#
loop_
_entity_poly.entity_id
_entity_poly.type
_entity_poly.pdbx_seq_one_letter_code
_entity_poly.pdbx_strand_id
1 'polypeptide(L)' 'MEPAPTEPKAALESDQHWMARCLELAQRGRTAPNPRVGCVIVKTNGVVGEGWHERAGAP' A
#
# COMPACT_ATOMS: atom_id res chain seq x y z
N MET A 1 -30.29 0.80 5.48
CA MET A 1 -29.10 1.33 4.78
C MET A 1 -28.37 0.13 4.23
N GLU A 2 -28.68 -0.27 3.00
CA GLU A 2 -28.05 -1.43 2.37
C GLU A 2 -26.60 -1.09 2.01
N PRO A 3 -25.64 -2.02 2.18
CA PRO A 3 -24.28 -1.81 1.69
C PRO A 3 -24.28 -1.74 0.16
N ALA A 4 -23.52 -0.79 -0.38
CA ALA A 4 -23.35 -0.61 -1.81
C ALA A 4 -22.81 -1.89 -2.49
N PRO A 5 -23.19 -2.16 -3.76
CA PRO A 5 -22.77 -3.36 -4.47
C PRO A 5 -21.25 -3.37 -4.61
N THR A 6 -20.60 -4.37 -4.02
CA THR A 6 -19.18 -4.62 -4.26
C THR A 6 -19.05 -5.28 -5.62
N GLU A 7 -18.58 -4.50 -6.60
CA GLU A 7 -18.20 -4.99 -7.92
C GLU A 7 -17.31 -6.23 -7.80
N PRO A 8 -17.37 -7.17 -8.76
CA PRO A 8 -16.50 -8.34 -8.73
C PRO A 8 -15.05 -7.87 -8.81
N LYS A 9 -14.31 -7.97 -7.69
CA LYS A 9 -12.85 -7.91 -7.68
C LYS A 9 -12.36 -9.08 -8.53
N ALA A 10 -12.21 -8.86 -9.84
CA ALA A 10 -11.39 -9.72 -10.70
C ALA A 10 -10.08 -9.97 -9.95
N ALA A 11 -9.59 -11.23 -9.97
CA ALA A 11 -8.55 -11.84 -9.12
C ALA A 11 -7.32 -10.96 -8.80
N LEU A 12 -7.55 -9.85 -8.09
CA LEU A 12 -6.56 -9.05 -7.41
C LEU A 12 -6.17 -9.89 -6.21
N GLU A 13 -4.86 -10.04 -5.98
CA GLU A 13 -4.40 -10.65 -4.74
C GLU A 13 -5.07 -9.96 -3.56
N SER A 14 -5.31 -10.72 -2.48
CA SER A 14 -6.12 -10.23 -1.38
C SER A 14 -5.57 -8.92 -0.81
N ASP A 15 -6.44 -8.08 -0.25
CA ASP A 15 -6.01 -6.82 0.37
C ASP A 15 -4.92 -7.04 1.44
N GLN A 16 -4.92 -8.22 2.07
CA GLN A 16 -3.90 -8.64 3.03
C GLN A 16 -2.53 -8.85 2.37
N HIS A 17 -2.46 -9.40 1.15
CA HIS A 17 -1.21 -9.53 0.40
C HIS A 17 -0.60 -8.14 0.15
N TRP A 18 -1.39 -7.21 -0.39
CA TRP A 18 -0.90 -5.86 -0.69
C TRP A 18 -0.56 -5.07 0.56
N MET A 19 -1.31 -5.26 1.64
CA MET A 19 -0.96 -4.67 2.93
C MET A 19 0.38 -5.19 3.47
N ALA A 20 0.65 -6.49 3.35
CA ALA A 20 1.96 -7.05 3.72
C ALA A 20 3.09 -6.38 2.92
N ARG A 21 2.88 -6.16 1.61
CA ARG A 21 3.83 -5.43 0.77
C ARG A 21 4.02 -3.98 1.21
N CYS A 22 2.95 -3.24 1.56
CA CYS A 22 3.06 -1.89 2.11
C CYS A 22 3.92 -1.86 3.39
N LEU A 23 3.76 -2.85 4.27
CA LEU A 23 4.56 -2.95 5.51
C LEU A 23 6.03 -3.25 5.22
N GLU A 24 6.33 -4.11 4.24
CA GLU A 24 7.72 -4.36 3.78
C GLU A 24 8.39 -3.08 3.26
N LEU A 25 7.66 -2.28 2.48
CA LEU A 25 8.16 -0.99 1.97
C LEU A 25 8.40 -0.01 3.13
N ALA A 26 7.45 0.10 4.06
CA ALA A 26 7.57 0.98 5.23
C ALA A 26 8.80 0.68 6.07
N GLN A 27 9.17 -0.60 6.24
CA GLN A 27 10.34 -1.02 7.01
C GLN A 27 11.68 -0.50 6.47
N ARG A 28 11.74 -0.13 5.19
CA ARG A 28 12.93 0.45 4.55
C ARG A 28 13.22 1.89 5.00
N GLY A 29 12.20 2.58 5.52
CA GLY A 29 12.30 3.98 5.93
C GLY A 29 13.08 4.20 7.24
N ARG A 30 13.93 5.23 7.25
CA ARG A 30 14.57 5.78 8.45
C ARG A 30 13.97 7.15 8.76
N THR A 31 12.71 7.13 9.18
CA THR A 31 11.84 8.32 9.17
C THR A 31 11.69 9.03 10.50
N ALA A 32 12.26 8.52 11.60
CA ALA A 32 12.12 9.13 12.91
C ALA A 32 12.46 10.65 12.87
N PRO A 33 11.63 11.53 13.45
CA PRO A 33 10.49 11.24 14.34
C PRO A 33 9.17 10.86 13.63
N ASN A 34 9.11 10.94 12.31
CA ASN A 34 7.92 10.62 11.53
C ASN A 34 7.69 9.10 11.45
N PRO A 35 6.42 8.64 11.39
CA PRO A 35 6.12 7.23 11.26
C PRO A 35 6.66 6.67 9.93
N ARG A 36 6.95 5.37 9.94
CA ARG A 36 7.25 4.63 8.72
C ARG A 36 5.95 4.42 7.94
N VAL A 37 5.95 4.79 6.67
CA VAL A 37 4.79 4.66 5.78
C VAL A 37 5.25 4.01 4.49
N GLY A 38 4.48 3.04 4.00
CA GLY A 38 4.65 2.39 2.70
C GLY A 38 3.30 2.36 1.98
N CYS A 39 3.36 2.44 0.65
CA CYS A 39 2.19 2.55 -0.21
C CYS A 39 2.40 1.69 -1.46
N VAL A 40 1.33 1.03 -1.89
CA VAL A 40 1.24 0.27 -3.14
C VAL A 40 -0.04 0.70 -3.85
N ILE A 41 0.07 1.01 -5.13
CA ILE A 41 -1.08 1.26 -6.02
C ILE A 41 -1.21 0.05 -6.93
N VAL A 42 -2.37 -0.60 -6.90
CA VAL A 42 -2.66 -1.80 -7.70
C VAL A 42 -3.76 -1.51 -8.72
N LYS A 43 -3.62 -2.14 -9.88
CA LYS A 43 -4.64 -2.22 -10.92
C LYS A 43 -4.84 -3.69 -11.27
N THR A 44 -5.84 -4.01 -12.08
CA THR A 44 -6.19 -5.39 -12.48
C THR A 44 -5.01 -6.21 -13.01
N ASN A 45 -3.97 -5.57 -13.55
CA ASN A 45 -2.76 -6.21 -14.07
C ASN A 45 -1.58 -6.26 -13.08
N GLY A 46 -1.81 -5.91 -11.81
CA GLY A 46 -0.79 -5.91 -10.75
C GLY A 46 -0.43 -4.52 -10.23
N VAL A 47 0.77 -4.40 -9.67
CA VAL A 47 1.28 -3.15 -9.07
C VAL A 47 1.65 -2.14 -10.16
N VAL A 48 1.10 -0.94 -10.05
CA VAL A 48 1.41 0.20 -10.95
C VAL A 48 2.23 1.30 -10.27
N GLY A 49 2.43 1.20 -8.95
CA GLY A 49 3.30 2.10 -8.20
C GLY A 49 3.58 1.57 -6.80
N GLU A 50 4.80 1.81 -6.33
CA GLU A 50 5.24 1.53 -4.96
C GLU A 50 5.99 2.74 -4.41
N GLY A 51 5.89 2.97 -3.11
CA GLY A 51 6.63 4.04 -2.44
C GLY A 51 6.70 3.85 -0.95
N TRP A 52 7.69 4.47 -0.32
CA TRP A 52 7.80 4.58 1.13
C TRP A 52 8.46 5.90 1.50
N HIS A 53 8.20 6.35 2.72
CA HIS A 53 8.88 7.51 3.26
C HIS A 53 10.32 7.12 3.62
N GLU A 54 11.30 7.63 2.87
CA GLU A 54 12.70 7.22 3.02
C GLU A 54 13.34 7.76 4.31
N ARG A 55 13.18 9.06 4.57
CA ARG A 55 13.79 9.75 5.71
C ARG A 55 12.99 11.00 6.07
N ALA A 56 13.08 11.44 7.33
CA ALA A 56 12.42 12.66 7.76
C ALA A 56 12.81 13.87 6.90
N GLY A 57 11.81 14.63 6.44
CA GLY A 57 12.00 15.80 5.60
C GLY A 57 12.33 15.51 4.14
N ALA A 58 12.34 14.23 3.73
CA ALA A 58 12.23 13.89 2.31
C ALA A 58 10.75 13.99 1.87
N PRO A 59 10.49 14.32 0.59
CA PRO A 59 9.15 14.30 0.03
C PRO A 59 8.51 12.90 0.03
#